data_AF-A0A7Y4UER1-F1
#
_entry.id   AF-A0A7Y4UER1-F1
#
_cell.length_a   1.000
_cell.length_b   1.000
_cell.length_c   1.000
_cell.angle_alpha   90.00
_cell.angle_beta   90.00
_cell.angle_gamma   90.00
#
_symmetry.space_group_name_H-M   'P 1'
#
loop_
_entity.id
_entity.type
_entity.pdbx_description
1 polymer ?
#
loop_
_entity_poly.entity_id
_entity_poly.type
_entity_poly.pdbx_seq_one_letter_code
_entity_poly.pdbx_strand_id
1 'polypeptide(L)'
;RTTLYTSDGDKPVHLSAQVHAAPRAGYFTPYTVAPEVDTIAVPDFDLDLLGHSYFAQAEALLHDIYDLMRHNAAPAQRQRIQAAFEEGQTFWRLSK
;
A
#
# COMPACT_ATOMS: atom_id res chain seq x y z
N ARG A 1 -10.22 11.68 0.49
CA ARG A 1 -9.55 10.84 -0.53
C ARG A 1 -9.30 9.47 0.08
N THR A 2 -9.42 8.39 -0.69
CA THR A 2 -9.30 7.01 -0.18
C THR A 2 -8.03 6.39 -0.73
N THR A 3 -7.21 5.82 0.15
CA THR A 3 -5.95 5.15 -0.22
C THR A 3 -5.96 3.72 0.26
N LEU A 4 -5.62 2.80 -0.64
CA LEU A 4 -5.46 1.37 -0.39
C LEU A 4 -3.96 1.05 -0.46
N TYR A 5 -3.37 0.70 0.67
CA TYR A 5 -1.99 0.21 0.71
C TYR A 5 -1.98 -1.30 0.47
N THR A 6 -1.05 -1.78 -0.34
CA THR A 6 -0.83 -3.20 -0.57
C THR A 6 0.64 -3.53 -0.31
N SER A 7 0.91 -4.68 0.32
CA SER A 7 2.26 -5.14 0.63
C SER A 7 2.39 -6.63 0.36
N ASP A 8 3.53 -7.06 -0.18
CA ASP A 8 3.90 -8.46 -0.36
C ASP A 8 4.11 -9.18 0.98
N GLY A 9 4.32 -8.43 2.06
CA GLY A 9 4.39 -8.92 3.43
C GLY A 9 3.03 -9.21 4.09
N ASP A 10 1.89 -8.84 3.48
CA ASP A 10 0.55 -8.98 4.08
C ASP A 10 0.01 -10.43 3.98
N LYS A 11 0.68 -11.35 4.69
CA LYS A 11 0.27 -12.76 4.82
C LYS A 11 -1.18 -12.92 5.30
N PRO A 12 -1.71 -12.11 6.24
CA PRO A 12 -3.10 -12.20 6.68
C PRO A 12 -4.13 -11.99 5.55
N VAL A 13 -3.93 -11.04 4.64
CA VAL A 13 -4.83 -10.85 3.48
C VAL A 13 -4.84 -12.09 2.59
N HIS A 14 -3.67 -12.66 2.31
CA HIS A 14 -3.56 -13.89 1.53
C HIS A 14 -4.25 -15.08 2.23
N LEU A 15 -4.05 -15.24 3.53
CA LEU A 15 -4.71 -16.29 4.31
C LEU A 15 -6.24 -16.11 4.36
N SER A 16 -6.71 -14.88 4.58
CA SER A 16 -8.14 -14.55 4.60
C SER A 16 -8.82 -14.92 3.28
N ALA A 17 -8.16 -14.65 2.15
CA ALA A 17 -8.68 -15.02 0.84
C ALA A 17 -8.89 -16.53 0.69
N GLN A 18 -7.94 -17.32 1.18
CA GLN A 18 -8.00 -18.79 1.12
C GLN A 18 -9.10 -19.34 2.02
N VAL A 19 -9.17 -18.87 3.27
CA VAL A 19 -10.18 -19.33 4.25
C VAL A 19 -11.61 -19.05 3.78
N HIS A 20 -11.83 -17.92 3.12
CA HIS A 20 -13.16 -17.48 2.71
C HIS A 20 -13.46 -17.68 1.22
N ALA A 21 -12.53 -18.27 0.45
CA ALA A 21 -12.66 -18.50 -0.99
C ALA A 21 -13.15 -17.26 -1.78
N ALA A 22 -12.66 -16.08 -1.41
CA ALA A 22 -13.13 -14.80 -1.99
C ALA A 22 -11.96 -13.81 -2.16
N PRO A 23 -11.99 -12.98 -3.23
CA PRO A 23 -10.93 -12.01 -3.49
C PRO A 23 -10.84 -10.95 -2.40
N ARG A 24 -9.66 -10.32 -2.28
CA ARG A 24 -9.37 -9.23 -1.34
C ARG A 24 -8.82 -8.03 -2.10
N ALA A 25 -9.24 -6.83 -1.75
CA ALA A 25 -8.71 -5.62 -2.36
C ALA A 25 -7.20 -5.42 -2.04
N GLY A 26 -6.72 -5.94 -0.91
CA GLY A 26 -5.35 -5.73 -0.42
C GLY A 26 -4.26 -6.60 -1.04
N TYR A 27 -4.52 -7.35 -2.11
CA TYR A 27 -3.46 -8.16 -2.73
C TYR A 27 -2.29 -7.28 -3.23
N PHE A 28 -1.08 -7.76 -3.02
CA PHE A 28 0.09 -7.15 -3.64
C PHE A 28 0.12 -7.40 -5.14
N THR A 29 -0.12 -8.64 -5.57
CA THR A 29 -0.38 -8.97 -6.97
C THR A 29 -1.51 -10.00 -7.08
N PRO A 30 -2.43 -9.88 -8.06
CA PRO A 30 -2.64 -8.70 -8.90
C PRO A 30 -3.14 -7.51 -8.05
N TYR A 31 -2.66 -6.29 -8.35
CA TYR A 31 -3.08 -5.09 -7.63
C TYR A 31 -4.57 -4.80 -7.85
N THR A 32 -5.28 -4.42 -6.79
CA THR A 32 -6.66 -3.93 -6.94
C THR A 32 -6.64 -2.46 -7.29
N VAL A 33 -6.94 -2.11 -8.53
CA VAL A 33 -7.12 -0.72 -8.97
C VAL A 33 -8.61 -0.45 -9.17
N ALA A 34 -9.12 0.58 -8.52
CA ALA A 34 -10.53 0.95 -8.56
C ALA A 34 -10.71 2.48 -8.72
N PRO A 35 -11.82 2.93 -9.33
CA PRO A 35 -12.15 4.35 -9.38
C PRO A 35 -12.15 4.98 -7.99
N GLU A 36 -11.60 6.21 -7.88
CA GLU A 36 -11.54 7.00 -6.65
C GLU A 36 -10.71 6.41 -5.49
N VAL A 37 -10.00 5.29 -5.73
CA VAL A 37 -9.10 4.66 -4.77
C VAL A 37 -7.65 4.79 -5.26
N ASP A 38 -6.84 5.51 -4.50
CA ASP A 38 -5.41 5.58 -4.73
C ASP A 38 -4.76 4.28 -4.23
N THR A 39 -4.32 3.40 -5.14
CA THR A 39 -3.66 2.13 -4.79
C THR A 39 -2.16 2.33 -4.70
N ILE A 40 -1.59 2.15 -3.51
CA ILE A 40 -0.16 2.35 -3.22
C ILE A 40 0.47 1.01 -2.85
N ALA A 41 1.35 0.50 -3.72
CA ALA A 41 2.20 -0.64 -3.44
C ALA A 41 3.35 -0.26 -2.50
N VAL A 42 3.52 -1.02 -1.43
CA VAL A 42 4.52 -0.85 -0.39
C VAL A 42 5.37 -2.12 -0.31
N PRO A 43 6.35 -2.28 -1.21
CA PRO A 43 7.19 -3.48 -1.29
C PRO A 43 8.12 -3.60 -0.07
N ASP A 44 8.53 -4.83 0.25
CA ASP A 44 9.57 -5.14 1.24
C ASP A 44 9.26 -4.60 2.63
N PHE A 45 7.97 -4.50 2.96
CA PHE A 45 7.51 -3.99 4.24
C PHE A 45 7.31 -5.15 5.21
N ASP A 46 8.33 -5.36 6.04
CA ASP A 46 8.38 -6.46 6.98
C ASP A 46 7.48 -6.19 8.20
N LEU A 47 6.32 -6.85 8.22
CA LEU A 47 5.39 -6.87 9.35
C LEU A 47 5.81 -7.86 10.45
N ASP A 48 6.80 -8.74 10.20
CA ASP A 48 7.21 -9.79 11.15
C ASP A 48 8.03 -9.20 12.33
N LEU A 49 8.40 -7.92 12.29
CA LEU A 49 9.03 -7.19 13.40
C LEU A 49 8.00 -6.80 14.46
N LEU A 50 7.64 -7.79 15.29
CA LEU A 50 6.86 -7.65 16.52
C LEU A 50 7.48 -6.60 17.47
N GLY A 51 7.15 -5.33 17.24
CA GLY A 51 6.90 -4.33 18.29
C GLY A 51 7.94 -3.24 18.53
N HIS A 52 9.21 -3.35 18.11
CA HIS A 52 10.23 -2.44 18.65
C HIS A 52 10.91 -1.49 17.66
N SER A 53 10.84 -1.75 16.34
CA SER A 53 11.48 -0.87 15.32
C SER A 53 10.60 -0.61 14.10
N TYR A 54 9.36 -1.10 14.11
CA TYR A 54 8.44 -1.03 12.96
C TYR A 54 8.14 0.41 12.54
N PHE A 55 8.02 1.35 13.49
CA PHE A 55 7.79 2.76 13.19
C PHE A 55 8.95 3.40 12.40
N ALA A 56 10.20 2.97 12.64
CA ALA A 56 11.37 3.49 11.93
C ALA A 56 11.42 2.95 10.49
N GLN A 57 11.03 1.70 10.27
CA GLN A 57 10.87 1.14 8.93
C GLN A 57 9.63 1.69 8.20
N ALA A 58 8.60 2.08 8.96
CA ALA A 58 7.38 2.68 8.46
C ALA A 58 7.47 4.20 8.28
N GLU A 59 8.63 4.84 8.49
CA GLU A 59 8.77 6.30 8.38
C GLU A 59 8.18 6.83 7.06
N ALA A 60 8.58 6.26 5.93
CA ALA A 60 8.10 6.67 4.60
C ALA A 60 6.57 6.51 4.47
N LEU A 61 6.01 5.41 5.00
CA LEU A 61 4.57 5.15 4.98
C LEU A 61 3.80 6.11 5.90
N LEU A 62 4.33 6.38 7.10
CA LEU A 62 3.76 7.32 8.06
C LEU A 62 3.77 8.75 7.51
N HIS A 63 4.82 9.13 6.78
CA HIS A 63 4.88 10.40 6.07
C HIS A 63 3.83 10.49 4.95
N ASP A 64 3.61 9.43 4.16
CA ASP A 64 2.53 9.42 3.16
C ASP A 64 1.15 9.57 3.80
N ILE A 65 0.90 8.83 4.88
CA ILE A 65 -0.35 8.92 5.65
C ILE A 65 -0.51 10.33 6.22
N TYR A 66 0.57 10.95 6.72
CA TYR A 66 0.54 12.34 7.18
C TYR A 66 0.16 13.31 6.05
N ASP A 67 0.77 13.20 4.88
CA ASP A 67 0.46 14.07 3.74
C ASP A 67 -1.00 13.90 3.26
N LEU A 68 -1.50 12.66 3.25
CA LEU A 68 -2.90 12.37 2.97
C LEU A 68 -3.82 13.01 4.02
N MET A 69 -3.58 12.78 5.31
CA MET A 69 -4.46 13.27 6.37
C MET A 69 -4.43 14.79 6.52
N ARG A 70 -3.25 15.39 6.42
CA ARG A 70 -3.06 16.82 6.68
C ARG A 70 -3.40 17.68 5.48
N HIS A 71 -3.06 17.23 4.28
CA HIS A 71 -3.15 18.02 3.07
C HIS A 71 -4.18 17.50 2.06
N ASN A 72 -4.72 16.29 2.26
CA ASN A 72 -5.56 15.59 1.29
C ASN A 72 -4.87 15.51 -0.10
N ALA A 73 -3.54 15.45 -0.10
CA ALA A 73 -2.70 15.51 -1.29
C ALA A 73 -2.97 14.31 -2.21
N ALA A 74 -2.97 14.53 -3.52
CA ALA A 74 -3.00 13.44 -4.49
C ALA A 74 -1.66 12.66 -4.44
N PRO A 75 -1.61 11.36 -4.77
CA PRO A 75 -0.38 10.57 -4.70
C PRO A 75 0.82 11.21 -5.43
N ALA A 76 0.59 11.81 -6.61
CA ALA A 76 1.62 12.53 -7.36
C ALA A 76 2.21 13.77 -6.65
N GLN A 77 1.58 14.23 -5.57
CA GLN A 77 2.01 15.38 -4.76
C GLN A 77 2.59 14.95 -3.40
N ARG A 78 2.57 13.64 -3.09
CA ARG A 78 3.12 13.11 -1.83
C ARG A 78 4.56 12.72 -2.02
N GLN A 79 5.36 12.87 -0.96
CA GLN A 79 6.77 12.52 -1.02
C GLN A 79 6.94 11.01 -1.21
N ARG A 80 7.97 10.62 -1.97
CA ARG A 80 8.37 9.22 -2.17
C ARG A 80 7.30 8.33 -2.84
N ILE A 81 6.24 8.90 -3.41
CA ILE A 81 5.26 8.18 -4.23
C ILE A 81 5.58 8.37 -5.71
N GLN A 82 5.62 7.26 -6.44
CA GLN A 82 5.91 7.25 -7.88
C GLN A 82 4.82 6.49 -8.62
N ALA A 83 4.49 6.92 -9.84
CA ALA A 83 3.59 6.16 -10.71
C ALA A 83 4.26 4.84 -11.13
N ALA A 84 3.50 3.76 -11.14
CA ALA A 84 3.93 2.44 -11.56
C ALA A 84 2.91 1.83 -12.53
N PHE A 85 3.37 0.92 -13.38
CA PHE A 85 2.55 0.24 -14.37
C PHE A 85 2.89 -1.25 -14.42
N GLU A 86 1.88 -2.10 -14.23
CA GLU A 86 2.01 -3.55 -14.24
C GLU A 86 0.70 -4.18 -14.73
N GLU A 87 0.79 -5.22 -15.56
CA GLU A 87 -0.39 -5.95 -16.10
C GLU A 87 -1.49 -5.05 -16.71
N GLY A 88 -1.13 -3.93 -17.34
CA GLY A 88 -2.10 -3.02 -17.96
C GLY A 88 -2.74 -2.03 -16.99
N GLN A 89 -2.40 -2.08 -15.70
CA GLN A 89 -2.92 -1.21 -14.66
C GLN A 89 -1.89 -0.14 -14.28
N THR A 90 -2.35 1.09 -14.08
CA THR A 90 -1.53 2.16 -13.48
C THR A 90 -1.89 2.29 -12.00
N PHE A 91 -0.87 2.30 -11.15
CA PHE A 91 -1.00 2.45 -9.70
C PHE A 91 0.17 3.29 -9.18
N TRP A 92 0.31 3.37 -7.86
CA TRP A 92 1.35 4.13 -7.19
C TRP A 92 2.26 3.19 -6.41
N ARG A 93 3.54 3.52 -6.30
CA ARG A 93 4.51 2.75 -5.53
C ARG A 93 5.22 3.66 -4.55
N LEU A 94 5.33 3.21 -3.30
CA LEU A 94 6.17 3.84 -2.30
C LEU A 94 7.64 3.48 -2.58
N SER A 95 8.47 4.51 -2.64
CA SER A 95 9.93 4.41 -2.73
C SER A 95 10.56 4.68 -1.36
N LYS A 96 11.69 4.03 -1.08
CA LYS A 96 12.46 4.28 0.15
C LYS A 96 13.15 5.64 0.08
#